data_AF-A0A2S4WH91-F1
#
_entry.id   AF-A0A2S4WH91-F1
#
_cell.length_a   1.000
_cell.length_b   1.000
_cell.length_c   1.000
_cell.angle_alpha   90.00
_cell.angle_beta   90.00
_cell.angle_gamma   90.00
#
_symmetry.space_group_name_H-M   'P 1'
#
loop_
_entity.id
_entity.type
_entity.pdbx_description
1 polymer ?
#
loop_
_entity_poly.entity_id
_entity_poly.type
_entity_poly.pdbx_seq_one_letter_code
_entity_poly.pdbx_strand_id
1 'polypeptide(L)'
;MANEEGVEDVDALKLSQKANLSSKITLNKVIREMSRDELFVHINNVVSEHYDEPLKPLQMQSVINLVHRKNTFVLSGTGSGKTRIAEVYWHLFPAYRKPVILVLNPLDTLGDNQVKPNSITKI
;
A
#
# COMPACT_ATOMS: atom_id res chain seq x y z
N MET A 1 -10.62 -50.23 -9.58
CA MET A 1 -11.36 -49.14 -8.90
C MET A 1 -10.34 -48.09 -8.54
N ALA A 2 -10.30 -46.97 -9.27
CA ALA A 2 -9.37 -45.88 -9.01
C ALA A 2 -10.07 -44.90 -8.06
N ASN A 3 -9.42 -44.59 -6.93
CA ASN A 3 -9.95 -43.74 -5.89
C ASN A 3 -10.12 -42.30 -6.39
N GLU A 4 -11.34 -41.77 -6.25
CA GLU A 4 -11.73 -40.37 -6.48
C GLU A 4 -11.33 -39.46 -5.30
N GLU A 5 -10.13 -39.62 -4.73
CA GLU A 5 -9.73 -38.89 -3.51
C GLU A 5 -9.10 -37.51 -3.77
N GLY A 6 -8.95 -37.08 -5.03
CA GLY A 6 -8.27 -35.83 -5.40
C GLY A 6 -9.18 -34.65 -5.78
N VAL A 7 -10.50 -34.84 -5.82
CA VAL A 7 -11.45 -33.82 -6.31
C VAL A 7 -11.98 -32.94 -5.17
N GLU A 8 -12.19 -33.50 -3.98
CA GLU A 8 -12.73 -32.75 -2.83
C GLU A 8 -11.79 -31.63 -2.32
N ASP A 9 -10.47 -31.84 -2.35
CA ASP A 9 -9.48 -30.87 -1.86
C ASP A 9 -9.38 -29.61 -2.75
N VAL A 10 -9.52 -29.79 -4.06
CA VAL A 10 -9.49 -28.68 -5.03
C VAL A 10 -10.74 -27.81 -4.93
N ASP A 11 -11.90 -28.42 -4.69
CA ASP A 11 -13.15 -27.68 -4.56
C ASP A 11 -13.26 -26.97 -3.21
N ALA A 12 -12.73 -27.56 -2.14
CA ALA A 12 -12.56 -26.90 -0.84
C ALA A 12 -11.61 -25.69 -0.95
N LEU A 13 -10.48 -25.83 -1.66
CA LEU A 13 -9.55 -24.74 -1.94
C LEU A 13 -10.23 -23.61 -2.72
N LYS A 14 -10.95 -23.93 -3.79
CA LYS A 14 -11.68 -22.94 -4.60
C LYS A 14 -12.76 -22.23 -3.79
N LEU A 15 -13.49 -22.95 -2.93
CA LEU A 15 -14.52 -22.37 -2.06
C LEU A 15 -13.91 -21.41 -1.03
N SER A 16 -12.78 -21.80 -0.42
CA SER A 16 -11.99 -20.95 0.48
C SER A 16 -11.47 -19.68 -0.22
N GLN A 17 -10.89 -19.82 -1.41
CA GLN A 17 -10.44 -18.68 -2.23
C GLN A 17 -11.59 -17.76 -2.63
N LYS A 18 -12.76 -18.33 -2.96
CA LYS A 18 -14.00 -17.59 -3.27
C LYS A 18 -14.57 -16.84 -2.07
N ALA A 19 -14.44 -17.39 -0.87
CA ALA A 19 -14.80 -16.70 0.38
C ALA A 19 -13.84 -15.51 0.65
N ASN A 20 -12.54 -15.67 0.37
CA ASN A 20 -11.51 -14.63 0.52
C ASN A 20 -11.63 -13.48 -0.50
N LEU A 21 -12.31 -13.69 -1.63
CA LEU A 21 -12.59 -12.67 -2.65
C LEU A 21 -13.57 -11.58 -2.18
N SER A 22 -14.32 -11.82 -1.10
CA SER A 22 -15.44 -10.96 -0.69
C SER A 22 -15.03 -9.66 0.02
N SER A 23 -13.86 -9.60 0.65
CA SER A 23 -13.48 -8.45 1.49
C SER A 23 -12.32 -7.63 0.89
N LYS A 24 -12.50 -7.12 -0.34
CA LYS A 24 -11.56 -6.16 -0.95
C LYS A 24 -11.14 -5.11 0.07
N ILE A 25 -9.85 -5.05 0.37
CA ILE A 25 -9.31 -4.03 1.27
C ILE A 25 -9.41 -2.67 0.57
N THR A 26 -10.13 -1.74 1.19
CA THR A 26 -10.29 -0.39 0.67
C THR A 26 -10.14 0.60 1.79
N LEU A 27 -9.62 1.78 1.48
CA LEU A 27 -9.65 2.92 2.40
C LEU A 27 -11.08 3.24 2.82
N ASN A 28 -11.20 3.87 3.99
CA ASN A 28 -12.47 4.39 4.50
C ASN A 28 -13.12 5.28 3.43
N LYS A 29 -14.44 5.17 3.28
CA LYS A 29 -15.24 5.95 2.33
C LYS A 29 -14.95 7.46 2.46
N VAL A 30 -14.85 7.97 3.69
CA VAL A 30 -14.56 9.37 3.99
C VAL A 30 -13.24 9.82 3.35
N ILE A 31 -12.15 9.06 3.54
CA ILE A 31 -10.84 9.40 2.94
C ILE A 31 -10.92 9.34 1.42
N ARG A 32 -11.66 8.39 0.84
CA ARG A 32 -11.78 8.24 -0.61
C ARG A 32 -12.58 9.36 -1.28
N GLU A 33 -13.49 9.99 -0.54
CA GLU A 33 -14.38 11.04 -1.05
C GLU A 33 -13.87 12.46 -0.78
N MET A 34 -12.81 12.61 0.04
CA MET A 34 -12.12 13.89 0.22
C MET A 34 -11.66 14.48 -1.12
N SER A 35 -11.82 15.79 -1.22
CA SER A 35 -11.20 16.62 -2.26
C SER A 35 -9.68 16.57 -2.17
N ARG A 36 -9.00 17.06 -3.21
CA ARG A 36 -7.52 17.06 -3.23
C ARG A 36 -6.93 17.92 -2.11
N ASP A 37 -7.57 19.04 -1.78
CA ASP A 37 -7.09 19.95 -0.74
C ASP A 37 -7.30 19.36 0.66
N GLU A 38 -8.45 18.73 0.89
CA GLU A 38 -8.71 17.98 2.13
C GLU A 38 -7.72 16.81 2.30
N LEU A 39 -7.45 16.07 1.21
CA LEU A 39 -6.45 15.01 1.22
C LEU A 39 -5.05 15.54 1.47
N PHE A 40 -4.70 16.71 0.93
CA PHE A 40 -3.40 17.32 1.16
C PHE A 40 -3.19 17.59 2.66
N VAL A 41 -4.20 18.16 3.34
CA VAL A 41 -4.16 18.39 4.79
C VAL A 41 -4.11 17.07 5.55
N HIS A 42 -5.00 16.13 5.23
CA HIS A 42 -5.07 14.84 5.93
C HIS A 42 -3.77 14.03 5.82
N ILE A 43 -3.19 13.95 4.61
CA ILE A 43 -1.93 13.24 4.37
C ILE A 43 -0.77 13.92 5.11
N ASN A 44 -0.70 15.25 5.14
CA ASN A 44 0.35 15.94 5.90
C ASN A 44 0.27 15.67 7.40
N ASN A 45 -0.93 15.59 7.97
CA ASN A 45 -1.11 15.20 9.37
C ASN A 45 -0.55 13.79 9.62
N VAL A 46 -0.94 12.81 8.78
CA VAL A 46 -0.42 11.43 8.87
C VAL A 46 1.10 11.39 8.69
N VAL A 47 1.66 12.21 7.80
CA VAL A 47 3.11 12.29 7.59
C VAL A 47 3.80 12.83 8.82
N SER A 48 3.28 13.90 9.43
CA SER A 48 3.87 14.51 10.62
C SER A 48 3.86 13.61 11.86
N GLU A 49 2.94 12.65 11.92
CA GLU A 49 2.88 11.64 12.99
C GLU A 49 3.97 10.57 12.85
N HIS A 50 4.45 10.32 11.63
CA HIS A 50 5.35 9.20 11.33
C HIS A 50 6.74 9.61 10.86
N TYR A 51 6.93 10.85 10.41
CA TYR A 51 8.15 11.31 9.74
C TYR A 51 8.47 12.77 10.07
N ASP A 52 9.76 13.08 10.18
CA ASP A 52 10.24 14.44 10.41
C ASP A 52 10.23 15.31 9.14
N GLU A 53 10.31 14.68 7.95
CA GLU A 53 10.36 15.38 6.67
C GLU A 53 9.00 15.33 5.94
N PRO A 54 8.54 16.46 5.37
CA PRO A 54 7.32 16.50 4.59
C PRO A 54 7.47 15.79 3.24
N LEU A 55 6.35 15.43 2.62
CA LEU A 55 6.38 14.86 1.28
C LEU A 55 6.81 15.88 0.24
N LYS A 56 7.65 15.43 -0.70
CA LYS A 56 7.90 16.14 -1.95
C LYS A 56 6.60 16.22 -2.75
N PRO A 57 6.39 17.27 -3.58
CA PRO A 57 5.16 17.43 -4.37
C PRO A 57 4.80 16.20 -5.21
N LEU A 58 5.79 15.56 -5.84
CA LEU A 58 5.58 14.34 -6.64
C LEU A 58 5.07 13.17 -5.79
N GLN A 59 5.57 13.00 -4.57
CA GLN A 59 5.13 11.95 -3.65
C GLN A 59 3.69 12.21 -3.20
N MET A 60 3.39 13.44 -2.78
CA MET A 60 2.04 13.85 -2.36
C MET A 60 1.00 13.59 -3.46
N GLN A 61 1.26 14.06 -4.69
CA GLN A 61 0.35 13.83 -5.80
C GLN A 61 0.16 12.35 -6.12
N SER A 62 1.22 11.55 -5.97
CA SER A 62 1.14 10.10 -6.16
C SER A 62 0.23 9.45 -5.12
N VAL A 63 0.38 9.80 -3.83
CA VAL A 63 -0.50 9.27 -2.76
C VAL A 63 -1.96 9.68 -2.99
N ILE A 64 -2.23 10.94 -3.33
CA ILE A 64 -3.60 11.41 -3.65
C ILE A 64 -4.21 10.60 -4.80
N ASN A 65 -3.46 10.37 -5.88
CA ASN A 65 -3.94 9.56 -6.99
C ASN A 65 -4.23 8.11 -6.58
N LEU A 66 -3.42 7.52 -5.71
CA LEU A 66 -3.65 6.16 -5.18
C LEU A 66 -4.90 6.09 -4.28
N VAL A 67 -5.17 7.12 -3.46
CA VAL A 67 -6.40 7.21 -2.66
C VAL A 67 -7.64 7.20 -3.55
N HIS A 68 -7.61 7.95 -4.65
CA HIS A 68 -8.66 7.97 -5.67
C HIS A 68 -8.60 6.76 -6.63
N ARG A 69 -7.79 5.75 -6.33
CA ARG A 69 -7.68 4.49 -7.08
C ARG A 69 -7.29 4.68 -8.56
N LYS A 70 -6.49 5.69 -8.86
CA LYS A 70 -5.96 5.94 -10.20
C LYS A 70 -4.66 5.16 -10.40
N ASN A 71 -4.55 4.51 -11.56
CA ASN A 71 -3.26 3.98 -12.01
C ASN A 71 -2.27 5.14 -12.13
N THR A 72 -1.16 5.06 -11.41
CA THR A 72 -0.22 6.18 -11.26
C THR A 72 1.16 5.75 -11.74
N PHE A 73 1.66 6.43 -12.77
CA PHE A 73 3.04 6.27 -13.25
C PHE A 73 3.87 7.44 -12.74
N VAL A 74 4.97 7.14 -12.04
CA VAL A 74 5.84 8.16 -11.44
C VAL A 74 7.22 8.09 -12.09
N LEU A 75 7.53 9.07 -12.93
CA LEU A 75 8.89 9.24 -13.45
C LEU A 75 9.74 9.94 -12.38
N SER A 76 10.70 9.23 -11.80
CA SER A 76 11.59 9.82 -10.79
C SER A 76 12.95 9.14 -10.73
N GLY A 77 14.01 9.93 -10.55
CA GLY A 77 15.38 9.44 -10.40
C GLY A 77 15.63 8.67 -9.10
N THR A 78 16.85 8.18 -8.91
CA THR A 78 17.31 7.58 -7.65
C THR A 78 17.28 8.62 -6.52
N GLY A 79 16.96 8.21 -5.29
CA GLY A 79 16.86 9.13 -4.14
C GLY A 79 15.61 10.02 -4.13
N SER A 80 14.66 9.83 -5.06
CA SER A 80 13.38 10.55 -5.06
C SER A 80 12.44 10.15 -3.92
N GLY A 81 12.75 9.08 -3.20
CA GLY A 81 11.94 8.56 -2.10
C GLY A 81 10.67 7.86 -2.59
N LYS A 82 10.76 7.03 -3.65
CA LYS A 82 9.62 6.24 -4.17
C LYS A 82 8.97 5.38 -3.08
N THR A 83 9.77 4.78 -2.21
CA THR A 83 9.30 3.97 -1.07
C THR A 83 8.34 4.74 -0.18
N ARG A 84 8.60 6.04 0.06
CA ARG A 84 7.76 6.90 0.91
C ARG A 84 6.32 7.03 0.39
N ILE A 85 6.08 6.89 -0.91
CA ILE A 85 4.72 6.88 -1.48
C ILE A 85 3.93 5.66 -0.97
N ALA A 86 4.55 4.48 -1.03
CA ALA A 86 3.94 3.23 -0.60
C ALA A 86 3.72 3.22 0.93
N GLU A 87 4.73 3.66 1.69
CA GLU A 87 4.65 3.75 3.15
C GLU A 87 3.50 4.66 3.60
N VAL A 88 3.43 5.89 3.09
CA VAL A 88 2.35 6.82 3.49
C VAL A 88 0.98 6.28 3.07
N TYR A 89 0.85 5.71 1.87
CA TYR A 89 -0.40 5.09 1.46
C TYR A 89 -0.82 3.94 2.40
N TRP A 90 0.12 3.15 2.90
CA TRP A 90 -0.13 2.11 3.91
C TRP A 90 -0.58 2.68 5.25
N HIS A 91 -0.04 3.83 5.68
CA HIS A 91 -0.43 4.51 6.92
C HIS A 91 -1.86 5.05 6.89
N LEU A 92 -2.42 5.37 5.71
CA LEU A 92 -3.82 5.82 5.58
C LEU A 92 -4.86 4.73 5.94
N PHE A 93 -4.46 3.47 6.01
CA PHE A 93 -5.32 2.39 6.46
C PHE A 93 -5.32 2.28 7.98
N PRO A 94 -6.44 1.91 8.61
CA PRO A 94 -6.47 1.70 10.05
C PRO A 94 -5.55 0.54 10.46
N ALA A 95 -5.02 0.59 11.69
CA ALA A 95 -4.05 -0.38 12.23
C ALA A 95 -4.51 -1.84 12.11
N TYR A 96 -5.81 -2.10 12.28
CA TYR A 96 -6.40 -3.45 12.23
C TYR A 96 -6.71 -3.96 10.82
N ARG A 97 -6.52 -3.13 9.76
CA ARG A 97 -6.84 -3.51 8.38
C ARG A 97 -5.82 -2.91 7.41
N LYS A 98 -4.58 -3.40 7.50
CA LYS A 98 -3.46 -2.96 6.67
C LYS A 98 -3.40 -3.71 5.33
N PRO A 99 -3.13 -3.01 4.21
CA PRO A 99 -3.00 -3.65 2.91
C PRO A 99 -1.65 -4.35 2.79
N VAL A 100 -1.60 -5.36 1.93
CA VAL A 100 -0.34 -5.87 1.39
C VAL A 100 0.04 -4.98 0.22
N ILE A 101 1.23 -4.36 0.28
CA ILE A 101 1.79 -3.59 -0.82
C ILE A 101 2.95 -4.38 -1.41
N LEU A 102 2.80 -4.79 -2.67
CA LEU A 102 3.84 -5.48 -3.42
C LEU A 102 4.64 -4.45 -4.22
N VAL A 103 5.92 -4.32 -3.91
CA VAL A 103 6.88 -3.51 -4.69
C VAL A 103 7.74 -4.47 -5.49
N LEU A 104 7.53 -4.50 -6.81
CA LEU A 104 8.34 -5.29 -7.72
C LEU A 104 9.57 -4.48 -8.11
N ASN A 105 10.74 -4.96 -7.70
CA ASN A 105 12.02 -4.33 -8.01
C ASN A 105 12.73 -5.17 -9.07
N PRO A 106 13.12 -4.61 -10.23
CA PRO A 106 13.77 -5.37 -11.30
C PRO A 106 15.23 -5.78 -11.00
N LEU A 107 15.80 -5.35 -9.86
CA LEU A 107 17.17 -5.67 -9.47
C LEU A 107 17.20 -6.23 -8.05
N ASP A 108 17.68 -7.46 -7.88
CA ASP A 108 17.81 -8.14 -6.57
C ASP A 108 18.65 -7.31 -5.58
N THR A 109 19.70 -6.64 -6.07
CA THR A 109 20.61 -5.80 -5.26
C THR A 109 19.98 -4.52 -4.73
N LEU A 110 18.78 -4.16 -5.20
CA LEU A 110 18.08 -2.96 -4.79
C LEU A 110 16.97 -3.26 -3.75
N GLY A 111 16.67 -4.54 -3.49
CA GLY A 111 15.73 -4.98 -2.46
C GLY A 111 16.18 -4.60 -1.04
N ASP A 112 17.45 -4.88 -0.68
CA ASP A 112 17.97 -4.62 0.67
C ASP A 112 17.94 -3.13 1.07
N ASN A 113 18.07 -2.23 0.09
CA ASN A 113 18.01 -0.78 0.29
C ASN A 113 16.56 -0.25 0.41
N GLN A 114 15.56 -1.10 0.20
CA GLN A 114 14.14 -0.78 0.36
C GLN A 114 13.53 -1.38 1.63
N VAL A 115 14.16 -2.38 2.24
CA VAL A 115 13.66 -3.08 3.44
C VAL A 115 14.33 -2.60 4.73
N LYS A 116 15.40 -1.80 4.66
CA LYS A 116 15.97 -1.15 5.86
C LYS A 116 15.25 0.17 6.15
N PRO A 117 14.32 0.24 7.14
CA PRO A 117 14.00 1.51 7.74
C PRO A 117 15.28 2.11 8.32
N ASN A 118 15.55 3.38 8.04
CA ASN A 118 16.53 4.11 8.84
C ASN A 118 16.00 4.10 10.28
N SER A 119 16.68 3.38 11.16
CA SER A 119 16.38 3.27 12.57
C SER A 119 16.49 4.63 13.24
N ILE A 120 15.44 5.45 13.14
CA ILE A 120 15.17 6.54 14.06
C ILE A 120 13.72 6.37 14.48
N THR A 121 13.49 5.32 15.27
CA THR A 121 12.28 5.17 16.07
C THR A 121 12.32 6.26 17.14
N LYS A 122 11.45 7.27 17.03
CA LYS A 122 11.06 8.04 18.21
C LYS A 122 10.20 7.13 19.07
N ILE A 123 10.68 6.87 20.28
CA ILE A 123 9.96 6.24 21.39
C ILE A 123 8.92 7.24 21.89
#